data_AF-A0A383RRX8-F1
#
_entry.id   AF-A0A383RRX8-F1
#
_cell.length_a   1.000
_cell.length_b   1.000
_cell.length_c   1.000
_cell.angle_alpha   90.00
_cell.angle_beta   90.00
_cell.angle_gamma   90.00
#
_symmetry.space_group_name_H-M   'P 1'
#
loop_
_entity.id
_entity.type
_entity.pdbx_description
1 polymer ?
#
loop_
_entity_poly.entity_id
_entity_poly.type
_entity_poly.pdbx_seq_one_letter_code
_entity_poly.pdbx_strand_id
1 'polypeptide(L)'
;MQYDEKLLEEAVLGLLAAFSSDSGNAWKGFDFEIMNRLHEQGFISDPVNRNKSIWLTTEGLERGREIADRLFAVGAHGEHSSDADS
;
A
#
# COMPACT_ATOMS: atom_id res chain seq x y z
N MET A 1 -4.63 -20.94 -8.41
CA MET A 1 -5.13 -19.56 -8.55
C MET A 1 -3.94 -18.70 -8.95
N GLN A 2 -4.01 -17.96 -10.05
CA GLN A 2 -3.02 -16.92 -10.37
C GLN A 2 -3.53 -15.62 -9.76
N TYR A 3 -2.69 -14.94 -8.99
CA TYR A 3 -2.97 -13.62 -8.44
C TYR A 3 -2.26 -12.58 -9.30
N ASP A 4 -2.85 -11.40 -9.42
CA ASP A 4 -2.19 -10.28 -10.09
C ASP A 4 -1.10 -9.74 -9.15
N GLU A 5 0.16 -10.01 -9.48
CA GLU A 5 1.32 -9.57 -8.72
C GLU A 5 1.35 -8.05 -8.55
N LYS A 6 0.92 -7.28 -9.57
CA LYS A 6 0.89 -5.82 -9.48
C LYS A 6 -0.16 -5.35 -8.49
N LEU A 7 -1.33 -5.97 -8.48
CA LEU A 7 -2.37 -5.63 -7.51
C LEU A 7 -1.91 -5.95 -6.07
N LEU A 8 -1.16 -7.05 -5.88
CA LEU A 8 -0.56 -7.38 -4.60
C LEU A 8 0.48 -6.34 -4.16
N GLU A 9 1.37 -5.93 -5.07
CA GLU A 9 2.35 -4.87 -4.82
C GLU A 9 1.67 -3.54 -4.44
N GLU A 10 0.66 -3.12 -5.21
CA GLU A 10 -0.11 -1.90 -4.93
C GLU A 10 -0.83 -1.99 -3.59
N ALA A 11 -1.49 -3.11 -3.29
CA ALA A 11 -2.18 -3.30 -2.02
C ALA A 11 -1.22 -3.24 -0.83
N VAL A 12 -0.04 -3.87 -0.94
CA VAL A 12 0.98 -3.81 0.12
C VAL A 12 1.51 -2.39 0.28
N LEU A 13 1.80 -1.67 -0.81
CA LEU A 13 2.23 -0.27 -0.72
C LEU A 13 1.17 0.62 -0.06
N GLY A 14 -0.10 0.44 -0.42
CA GLY A 14 -1.22 1.14 0.20
C GLY A 14 -1.34 0.85 1.70
N LEU A 15 -1.20 -0.41 2.11
CA LEU A 15 -1.20 -0.80 3.53
C LEU A 15 -0.01 -0.18 4.28
N LEU A 16 1.19 -0.23 3.70
CA LEU A 16 2.38 0.39 4.30
C LEU A 16 2.19 1.89 4.53
N ALA A 17 1.62 2.60 3.55
CA ALA A 17 1.34 4.03 3.68
C ALA A 17 0.23 4.32 4.71
N ALA A 18 -0.86 3.56 4.70
CA ALA A 18 -1.99 3.73 5.61
C ALA A 18 -1.61 3.47 7.08
N PHE A 19 -0.72 2.52 7.33
CA PHE A 19 -0.23 2.18 8.66
C PHE A 19 1.13 2.82 9.00
N SER A 20 1.67 3.66 8.11
CA SER A 20 2.89 4.41 8.41
C SER A 20 2.60 5.46 9.51
N SER A 21 3.52 5.58 10.48
CA SER A 21 3.47 6.70 11.41
C SER A 21 3.71 8.02 10.66
N ASP A 22 3.40 9.18 11.27
CA ASP A 22 3.74 10.52 10.72
C ASP A 22 5.24 10.71 10.40
N SER A 23 6.07 9.76 10.85
CA SER A 23 7.51 9.68 10.60
C SER A 23 7.87 8.85 9.36
N GLY A 24 6.94 8.09 8.76
CA GLY A 24 7.17 7.24 7.58
C GLY A 24 7.63 5.81 7.89
N ASN A 25 7.41 5.33 9.12
CA ASN A 25 7.83 4.00 9.57
C ASN A 25 6.66 3.00 9.53
N ALA A 26 6.83 1.87 8.84
CA ALA A 26 5.84 0.80 8.74
C ALA A 26 6.41 -0.58 9.14
N TRP A 27 5.52 -1.50 9.52
CA TRP A 27 5.90 -2.82 10.06
C TRP A 27 6.28 -3.82 8.97
N LYS A 28 7.43 -4.49 9.14
CA LYS A 28 8.01 -5.47 8.21
C LYS A 28 7.33 -6.85 8.33
N GLY A 29 6.02 -6.88 8.14
CA GLY A 29 5.19 -8.10 8.23
C GLY A 29 4.79 -8.72 6.88
N PHE A 30 5.18 -8.10 5.76
CA PHE A 30 4.76 -8.49 4.41
C PHE A 30 5.79 -9.39 3.71
N ASP A 31 5.35 -10.07 2.66
CA ASP A 31 6.17 -10.99 1.86
C ASP A 31 7.44 -10.31 1.33
N PHE A 32 8.57 -10.99 1.46
CA PHE A 32 9.88 -10.44 1.13
C PHE A 32 10.04 -10.13 -0.37
N GLU A 33 9.42 -10.90 -1.26
CA GLU A 33 9.51 -10.67 -2.70
C GLU A 33 8.78 -9.38 -3.09
N ILE A 34 7.58 -9.15 -2.56
CA ILE A 34 6.82 -7.91 -2.79
C ILE A 34 7.61 -6.70 -2.24
N MET A 35 8.18 -6.83 -1.05
CA MET A 35 9.00 -5.77 -0.46
C MET A 35 10.25 -5.48 -1.30
N ASN A 36 10.91 -6.52 -1.83
CA ASN A 36 12.06 -6.33 -2.72
C ASN A 36 11.67 -5.58 -3.99
N ARG A 37 10.52 -5.90 -4.59
CA ARG A 37 10.01 -5.21 -5.79
C ARG A 37 9.63 -3.76 -5.52
N LEU A 38 9.02 -3.45 -4.37
CA LEU A 38 8.73 -2.08 -3.96
C LEU A 38 10.02 -1.26 -3.72
N HIS A 39 11.08 -1.91 -3.23
CA HIS A 39 12.40 -1.29 -3.11
C HIS A 39 13.06 -1.06 -4.47
N GLU A 40 12.98 -2.03 -5.40
CA GLU A 40 13.45 -1.87 -6.78
C GLU A 40 12.72 -0.72 -7.51
N GLN A 41 11.45 -0.50 -7.17
CA GLN A 41 10.65 0.63 -7.67
C GLN A 41 10.96 1.96 -6.97
N GLY A 42 11.78 1.96 -5.90
CA GLY A 42 12.16 3.17 -5.17
C GLY A 42 11.12 3.68 -4.18
N PHE A 43 10.07 2.92 -3.89
CA PHE A 43 9.00 3.34 -2.98
C PHE A 43 9.34 3.13 -1.50
N ILE A 44 10.22 2.18 -1.19
CA ILE A 44 10.63 1.88 0.18
C ILE A 44 12.15 1.72 0.29
N SER A 45 12.67 1.88 1.50
CA SER A 45 14.07 1.59 1.82
C SER A 45 14.37 0.08 1.82
N ASP A 46 15.64 -0.28 1.62
CA ASP A 46 16.13 -1.68 1.56
C ASP A 46 15.49 -2.58 2.65
N PRO A 47 14.66 -3.57 2.24
CA PRO A 47 13.97 -4.47 3.14
C PRO A 47 14.89 -5.57 3.67
N VAL A 48 16.15 -5.70 3.24
CA VAL A 48 17.09 -6.73 3.71
C VAL A 48 17.62 -6.42 5.12
N ASN A 49 17.55 -5.17 5.57
CA ASN A 49 18.15 -4.77 6.84
C ASN A 49 17.47 -5.41 8.07
N ARG A 50 18.27 -5.71 9.10
CA ARG A 50 17.86 -6.30 10.40
C ARG A 50 16.89 -5.43 11.24
N ASN A 51 16.51 -4.26 10.75
CA ASN A 51 15.59 -3.37 11.45
C ASN A 51 14.15 -3.89 11.35
N LYS A 52 13.40 -3.75 12.45
CA LYS A 52 11.97 -4.13 12.53
C LYS A 52 11.04 -3.17 11.78
N SER A 53 11.60 -2.10 11.22
CA SER A 53 10.90 -1.00 10.57
C SER A 53 11.46 -0.75 9.18
N ILE A 54 10.57 -0.52 8.22
CA ILE A 54 10.90 -0.10 6.87
C ILE A 54 10.39 1.32 6.69
N TRP A 55 11.19 2.14 6.01
CA TRP A 55 10.85 3.53 5.72
C TRP A 55 10.30 3.64 4.31
N LEU A 56 9.17 4.32 4.16
CA LEU A 56 8.70 4.74 2.85
C LEU A 56 9.51 5.95 2.38
N THR A 57 9.82 5.97 1.08
CA THR A 57 10.32 7.20 0.45
C THR A 57 9.18 8.20 0.30
N THR A 58 9.49 9.46 0.01
CA THR A 58 8.45 10.48 -0.25
C THR A 58 7.51 10.04 -1.36
N GLU A 59 8.06 9.49 -2.45
CA GLU A 59 7.28 8.97 -3.58
C GLU A 59 6.44 7.76 -3.18
N GLY A 60 7.01 6.80 -2.44
CA GLY A 60 6.26 5.64 -1.97
C GLY A 60 5.13 6.00 -1.00
N LEU A 61 5.31 7.03 -0.18
CA LEU A 61 4.27 7.53 0.71
C LEU A 61 3.14 8.21 -0.08
N GLU A 62 3.46 9.05 -1.06
CA GLU A 62 2.48 9.73 -1.90
C GLU A 62 1.66 8.71 -2.72
N ARG A 63 2.35 7.84 -3.46
CA ARG A 63 1.72 6.78 -4.26
C ARG A 63 0.95 5.80 -3.39
N GLY A 64 1.50 5.42 -2.24
CA GLY A 64 0.83 4.55 -1.30
C GLY A 64 -0.45 5.17 -0.72
N ARG A 65 -0.48 6.48 -0.46
CA ARG A 65 -1.70 7.18 -0.03
C ARG A 65 -2.75 7.21 -1.13
N GLU A 66 -2.37 7.54 -2.37
CA GLU A 66 -3.30 7.48 -3.52
C GLU A 66 -3.94 6.09 -3.68
N ILE A 67 -3.11 5.05 -3.55
CA ILE A 67 -3.57 3.66 -3.65
C ILE A 67 -4.44 3.29 -2.45
N ALA A 68 -4.08 3.72 -1.24
CA ALA A 68 -4.86 3.47 -0.03
C ALA A 68 -6.23 4.14 -0.12
N ASP A 69 -6.31 5.36 -0.61
CA ASP A 69 -7.58 6.05 -0.85
C ASP A 69 -8.40 5.32 -1.92
N ARG A 70 -7.76 4.89 -3.03
CA ARG A 70 -8.44 4.14 -4.09
C ARG A 70 -8.97 2.78 -3.65
N LEU A 71 -8.22 2.05 -2.82
CA LEU A 71 -8.51 0.65 -2.46
C LEU A 71 -9.24 0.50 -1.13
N PHE A 72 -9.04 1.41 -0.18
CA PHE A 72 -9.48 1.24 1.20
C PHE A 72 -10.33 2.40 1.74
N ALA A 73 -10.59 3.47 0.98
CA ALA A 73 -11.44 4.56 1.46
C ALA A 73 -12.86 4.10 1.75
N VAL A 74 -13.37 4.46 2.94
CA VAL A 74 -14.74 4.22 3.36
C VAL A 74 -15.67 5.13 2.56
N GLY A 75 -16.14 4.65 1.41
CA GLY A 75 -17.05 5.37 0.51
C GLY A 75 -16.90 5.02 -0.97
N ALA A 76 -15.75 4.50 -1.41
CA ALA A 76 -15.50 4.18 -2.82
C ALA A 76 -16.35 3.00 -3.35
N HIS A 77 -16.95 2.20 -2.47
CA HIS A 77 -17.82 1.08 -2.80
C HIS A 77 -19.26 1.24 -2.30
N GLY A 78 -19.67 2.46 -1.94
CA GLY A 78 -20.85 2.69 -1.11
C GLY A 78 -21.91 3.64 -1.64
N GLU A 79 -22.02 3.95 -2.94
CA GLU A 79 -23.18 4.67 -3.49
C GLU A 79 -23.53 4.19 -4.91
N HIS A 80 -24.01 2.95 -5.01
CA HIS A 80 -24.90 2.53 -6.11
C HIS A 80 -26.13 1.83 -5.50
N SER A 81 -26.78 2.47 -4.53
CA SER A 81 -28.20 2.22 -4.28
C SER A 81 -28.98 3.03 -5.31
N SER A 82 -29.45 2.30 -6.32
CA SER A 82 -30.41 2.71 -7.32
C SER A 82 -31.66 3.35 -6.68
N ASP A 83 -31.70 4.68 -6.58
CA ASP A 83 -32.96 5.42 -6.50
C ASP A 83 -33.52 5.54 -7.93
N ALA A 84 -34.18 4.47 -8.35
CA ALA A 84 -35.00 4.42 -9.55
C ALA A 84 -36.29 3.67 -9.21
N ASP A 85 -37.09 4.24 -8.32
CA ASP A 85 -38.55 4.10 -8.37
C ASP A 85 -39.22 5.20 -7.53
N SER A 86 -39.76 6.23 -8.21
CA SER A 86 -40.88 7.08 -7.76
C SER A 86 -41.37 7.94 -8.92
#